data_AF-A0A4Y2IKJ3-F1
#
_entry.id   AF-A0A4Y2IKJ3-F1
#
_cell.length_a   1.000
_cell.length_b   1.000
_cell.length_c   1.000
_cell.angle_alpha   90.00
_cell.angle_beta   90.00
_cell.angle_gamma   90.00
#
_symmetry.space_group_name_H-M   'P 1'
#
loop_
_entity.id
_entity.type
_entity.pdbx_description
1 polymer ?
#
loop_
_entity_poly.entity_id
_entity_poly.type
_entity_poly.pdbx_seq_one_letter_code
_entity_poly.pdbx_strand_id
1 'polypeptide(L)'
;MLQPFLVLYQSDKPLVPFLAGDLFTLVKNILEHFKVLKPDKCKSTDSISLLCSFDFTDVANFNCADKVSIGFIGDELLKKKRAKKEASD
;
A
#
# COMPACT_ATOMS: atom_id res chain seq x y z
N MET A 1 18.18 -13.58 6.52
CA MET A 1 17.44 -13.35 7.79
C MET A 1 15.99 -13.84 7.66
N LEU A 2 15.78 -15.09 7.24
CA LEU A 2 14.43 -15.67 6.96
C LEU A 2 13.87 -16.50 8.13
N GLN A 3 14.73 -16.88 9.09
CA GLN A 3 14.37 -17.75 10.21
C GLN A 3 13.31 -17.16 11.16
N PRO A 4 13.30 -15.86 11.54
CA PRO A 4 12.30 -15.36 12.48
C PRO A 4 10.89 -15.32 11.87
N PHE A 5 10.79 -15.00 10.58
CA PHE A 5 9.53 -14.89 9.86
C PHE A 5 8.85 -16.25 9.70
N LEU A 6 9.59 -17.25 9.22
CA LEU A 6 9.01 -18.59 8.99
C LEU A 6 8.59 -19.26 10.31
N VAL A 7 9.32 -19.04 11.41
CA VAL A 7 8.96 -19.57 12.73
C VAL A 7 7.65 -18.97 13.27
N LEU A 8 7.35 -17.71 12.94
CA LEU A 8 6.10 -17.07 13.35
C LEU A 8 4.87 -17.73 12.68
N TYR A 9 5.01 -18.10 11.41
CA TYR A 9 3.93 -18.66 10.58
C TYR A 9 3.85 -20.20 10.59
N GLN A 10 4.82 -20.91 11.17
CA GLN A 10 4.86 -22.37 11.25
C GLN A 10 4.32 -22.95 12.57
N SER A 11 3.71 -22.14 13.43
CA SER A 11 3.18 -22.62 14.71
C SER A 11 1.76 -23.21 14.56
N ASP A 12 1.48 -24.34 15.21
CA ASP A 12 0.14 -24.96 15.35
C ASP A 12 -0.85 -24.10 16.16
N LYS A 13 -0.56 -22.81 16.33
CA LYS A 13 -1.47 -21.83 16.91
C LYS A 13 -2.34 -21.31 15.78
N PRO A 14 -3.66 -21.10 16.00
CA PRO A 14 -4.49 -20.50 14.97
C PRO A 14 -3.84 -19.16 14.59
N LEU A 15 -3.36 -19.04 13.35
CA LEU A 15 -2.76 -17.81 12.81
C LEU A 15 -3.81 -16.70 12.68
N VAL A 16 -5.09 -17.07 12.73
CA VAL A 16 -6.27 -16.22 12.53
C VAL A 16 -6.27 -14.95 13.39
N PRO A 17 -5.93 -14.94 14.70
CA PRO A 17 -5.96 -13.74 15.52
C PRO A 17 -4.85 -12.73 15.15
N PHE A 18 -3.74 -13.20 14.57
CA PHE A 18 -2.60 -12.36 14.19
C PHE A 18 -2.64 -11.94 12.72
N LEU A 19 -3.24 -12.77 11.86
CA LEU A 19 -3.35 -12.54 10.43
C LEU A 19 -4.09 -11.24 10.09
N ALA A 20 -5.14 -10.91 10.82
CA ALA A 20 -5.89 -9.66 10.59
C ALA A 20 -5.03 -8.41 10.83
N GLY A 21 -4.20 -8.42 11.88
CA GLY A 21 -3.28 -7.31 12.18
C GLY A 21 -2.14 -7.19 11.16
N ASP A 22 -1.59 -8.33 10.74
CA ASP A 22 -0.53 -8.37 9.72
C ASP A 22 -1.05 -7.91 8.36
N LEU A 23 -2.23 -8.39 7.94
CA LEU A 23 -2.87 -7.96 6.69
C LEU A 23 -3.23 -6.46 6.73
N PHE A 24 -3.75 -5.97 7.85
CA PHE A 24 -4.03 -4.54 8.01
C PHE A 24 -2.76 -3.71 7.84
N THR A 25 -1.68 -4.11 8.52
CA THR A 25 -0.39 -3.42 8.45
C THR A 25 0.16 -3.43 7.03
N LEU A 26 0.09 -4.57 6.35
CA LEU A 26 0.53 -4.71 4.96
C LEU A 26 -0.26 -3.80 4.02
N VAL A 27 -1.59 -3.86 4.07
CA VAL A 27 -2.46 -3.07 3.19
C VAL A 27 -2.29 -1.59 3.46
N LYS A 28 -2.27 -1.17 4.74
CA LYS A 28 -1.99 0.21 5.13
C LYS A 28 -0.68 0.72 4.53
N ASN A 29 0.40 -0.03 4.71
CA ASN A 29 1.71 0.35 4.22
C ASN A 29 1.74 0.49 2.69
N ILE A 30 1.08 -0.40 1.95
CA ILE A 30 0.98 -0.32 0.48
C ILE A 30 0.22 0.95 0.07
N LEU A 31 -0.95 1.20 0.68
CA LEU A 31 -1.80 2.35 0.33
C LEU A 31 -1.09 3.69 0.61
N GLU A 32 -0.37 3.79 1.73
CA GLU A 32 0.37 4.99 2.12
C GLU A 32 1.65 5.18 1.30
N HIS A 33 2.45 4.11 1.13
CA HIS A 33 3.73 4.19 0.43
C HIS A 33 3.57 4.63 -1.02
N PHE A 34 2.59 4.04 -1.72
CA PHE A 34 2.32 4.38 -3.12
C PHE A 34 1.34 5.55 -3.28
N LYS A 35 0.88 6.17 -2.19
CA LYS A 35 -0.09 7.28 -2.21
C LYS A 35 -1.32 6.95 -3.05
N VAL A 36 -1.88 5.76 -2.86
CA VAL A 36 -2.97 5.23 -3.68
C VAL A 36 -4.27 6.00 -3.44
N LEU A 37 -4.53 6.38 -2.19
CA LEU A 37 -5.75 7.09 -1.78
C LEU A 37 -5.59 8.61 -1.86
N LYS A 38 -6.70 9.32 -2.14
CA LYS A 38 -6.73 10.78 -2.03
C LYS A 38 -6.46 11.25 -0.59
N PRO A 39 -5.91 12.47 -0.39
CA PRO A 39 -5.57 12.97 0.94
C PRO A 39 -6.75 12.99 1.92
N ASP A 40 -7.95 13.31 1.46
CA ASP A 40 -9.19 13.34 2.27
C ASP A 40 -9.69 11.94 2.65
N LYS A 41 -9.21 10.90 1.96
CA LYS A 41 -9.56 9.49 2.19
C LYS A 41 -8.53 8.75 3.03
N CYS A 42 -7.35 9.32 3.28
CA CYS A 42 -6.26 8.66 4.01
C CYS A 42 -6.66 8.19 5.42
N LYS A 43 -7.60 8.89 6.08
CA LYS A 43 -8.12 8.49 7.41
C LYS A 43 -8.78 7.10 7.43
N SER A 44 -9.14 6.53 6.27
CA SER A 44 -9.68 5.17 6.21
C SER A 44 -8.67 4.10 6.61
N THR A 45 -7.36 4.39 6.60
CA THR A 45 -6.29 3.47 7.02
C THR A 45 -5.91 3.59 8.50
N ASP A 46 -6.61 4.41 9.28
CA ASP A 46 -6.28 4.65 10.70
C ASP A 46 -6.61 3.45 11.60
N SER A 47 -7.57 2.61 11.20
CA SER A 47 -7.95 1.41 11.96
C SER A 47 -8.46 0.28 11.05
N ILE A 48 -8.43 -0.95 11.57
CA ILE A 48 -8.90 -2.15 10.86
C ILE A 48 -10.36 -2.01 10.44
N SER A 49 -11.23 -1.54 11.34
CA SER A 49 -12.67 -1.41 11.06
C SER A 49 -12.94 -0.40 9.95
N LEU A 50 -12.26 0.75 9.96
CA LEU A 50 -12.40 1.76 8.91
C LEU A 50 -11.96 1.22 7.55
N LEU A 51 -10.82 0.53 7.52
CA LEU A 51 -10.27 -0.03 6.28
C LEU A 51 -11.18 -1.14 5.73
N CYS A 52 -11.74 -1.99 6.60
CA CYS A 52 -12.68 -3.02 6.20
C CYS A 52 -14.01 -2.44 5.66
N SER A 53 -14.43 -1.28 6.15
CA SER A 53 -15.65 -0.59 5.69
C SER A 53 -15.42 0.30 4.47
N PHE A 54 -14.17 0.43 4.01
CA PHE A 54 -13.82 1.31 2.90
C PHE A 54 -14.27 0.72 1.57
N ASP A 55 -14.89 1.56 0.74
CA ASP A 55 -15.30 1.16 -0.61
C ASP A 55 -14.13 1.29 -1.60
N PHE A 56 -13.53 0.16 -1.93
CA PHE A 56 -12.46 0.06 -2.93
C PHE A 56 -12.97 0.02 -4.38
N THR A 57 -14.29 -0.02 -4.60
CA THR A 57 -14.86 -0.05 -5.96
C THR A 57 -15.08 1.36 -6.51
N ASP A 58 -15.21 2.37 -5.63
CA ASP A 58 -15.37 3.76 -6.04
C ASP A 58 -14.04 4.39 -6.47
N VAL A 59 -13.92 4.58 -7.78
CA VAL A 59 -12.75 5.18 -8.43
C VAL A 59 -12.46 6.60 -7.91
N ALA A 60 -13.48 7.31 -7.42
CA ALA A 60 -13.33 8.66 -6.89
C ALA A 60 -12.51 8.71 -5.59
N ASN A 61 -12.28 7.58 -4.93
CA ASN A 61 -11.48 7.51 -3.70
C ASN A 61 -9.96 7.44 -3.96
N PHE A 62 -9.54 7.11 -5.19
CA PHE A 62 -8.14 6.92 -5.55
C PHE A 62 -7.51 8.18 -6.18
N ASN A 63 -6.19 8.29 -6.05
CA ASN A 63 -5.43 9.32 -6.76
C ASN A 63 -5.36 9.00 -8.26
N CYS A 64 -5.17 10.06 -9.05
CA CYS A 64 -4.83 9.93 -10.46
C CYS A 64 -3.50 9.18 -10.64
N ALA A 65 -3.35 8.46 -11.75
CA ALA A 65 -2.18 7.60 -12.00
C ALA A 65 -0.84 8.36 -11.95
N ASP A 66 -0.83 9.65 -12.30
CA ASP A 66 0.33 10.54 -12.24
C ASP A 66 0.75 10.92 -10.81
N LYS A 67 -0.14 10.73 -9.83
CA LYS A 67 0.06 11.05 -8.41
C LYS A 67 0.31 9.84 -7.53
N VAL A 68 0.07 8.64 -8.05
CA VAL A 68 0.45 7.37 -7.43
C VAL A 68 1.98 7.24 -7.56
N SER A 69 2.67 7.08 -6.45
CA SER A 69 4.12 6.82 -6.45
C SER A 69 4.37 5.39 -6.92
N ILE A 70 5.45 5.18 -7.66
CA ILE A 70 5.94 3.84 -8.06
C ILE A 70 7.02 3.36 -7.08
N GLY A 71 7.15 4.05 -5.94
CA GLY A 71 8.22 3.86 -4.97
C GLY A 71 9.50 4.60 -5.37
N PHE A 72 10.47 4.62 -4.46
CA PHE A 72 11.67 5.48 -4.58
C PHE A 72 12.43 5.30 -5.90
N ILE A 73 12.77 4.05 -6.25
CA ILE A 73 13.53 3.74 -7.47
C ILE A 73 12.69 3.98 -8.73
N GLY A 74 11.40 3.64 -8.69
CA GLY A 74 10.48 3.86 -9.81
C GLY A 74 10.32 5.35 -10.11
N ASP A 75 10.10 6.16 -9.08
CA ASP A 75 9.97 7.61 -9.20
C ASP A 75 11.27 8.27 -9.68
N GLU A 76 12.43 7.79 -9.22
CA GLU A 76 13.73 8.28 -9.67
C GLU A 76 13.97 7.97 -11.16
N LEU A 77 13.66 6.74 -11.59
CA LEU A 77 13.76 6.33 -12.99
C LEU A 77 12.80 7.12 -13.88
N LEU A 78 11.57 7.33 -13.43
CA LEU A 78 10.57 8.12 -14.15
C LEU A 78 11.03 9.58 -14.30
N LYS A 79 11.54 10.20 -13.23
CA LYS A 79 12.14 11.55 -13.28
C LYS A 79 13.28 11.63 -14.27
N LYS A 80 14.19 10.64 -14.27
CA LYS A 80 15.32 10.58 -15.21
C LYS A 80 14.84 10.46 -16.66
N LYS A 81 13.81 9.66 -16.95
CA LYS A 81 13.23 9.52 -18.30
C LYS A 81 12.48 10.77 -18.76
N ARG A 82 11.70 11.41 -17.88
CA ARG A 82 11.02 12.68 -18.17
C ARG A 82 12.00 13.80 -18.49
N ALA A 83 13.11 13.90 -17.74
CA ALA A 83 14.18 14.87 -18.01
C ALA A 83 14.83 14.68 -19.39
N LYS A 84 14.83 13.45 -19.92
CA LYS A 84 15.33 13.11 -21.26
C LYS A 84 14.29 13.25 -22.39
N LYS A 85 13.05 13.64 -22.08
CA LYS A 85 11.89 13.66 -23.01
C LYS A 85 11.57 12.29 -23.66
N GLU A 86 12.00 11.19 -23.05
CA GLU A 86 11.78 9.82 -23.56
C GLU A 86 10.44 9.21 -23.09
N ALA A 87 9.70 9.93 -22.24
CA ALA A 87 8.37 9.54 -21.78
C ALA A 87 7.44 10.76 -21.81
N SER A 88 6.29 10.60 -22.47
CA SER A 88 5.13 11.49 -22.38
C SER A 88 4.05 10.78 -21.57
N ASP A 89 3.21 11.56 -20.90
CA ASP A 89 1.98 11.07 -20.26
C ASP A 89 1.04 10.41 -21.28
#